data_AF-A0AAW2U639-F1
#
_entry.id   AF-A0AAW2U639-F1
#
_cell.length_a   1.000
_cell.length_b   1.000
_cell.length_c   1.000
_cell.angle_alpha   90.00
_cell.angle_beta   90.00
_cell.angle_gamma   90.00
#
_symmetry.space_group_name_H-M   'P 1'
#
loop_
_entity.id
_entity.type
_entity.pdbx_description
1 polymer ?
#
loop_
_entity_poly.entity_id
_entity_poly.type
_entity_poly.pdbx_seq_one_letter_code
_entity_poly.pdbx_strand_id
1 'polypeptide(L)'
;MARNNIISSTDKSASRLVTKQNYAWLESDSIPFPRETVHSASQETRLSAAPAGQRIPLYDVAHSRAGDKGNHLNFSIIPHYPPDIERLKTIVKPEWVKEVLSPLLNPSSFPGSKDIERRDKWVNEHVKVEIYEVKGINSLNVVVRNILDGGVNCSRRIDRHGKTISDVVLCQKVVLPP
;
A
#
# COMPACT_ATOMS: atom_id res chain seq x y z
N MET A 1 28.46 -51.72 36.90
CA MET A 1 27.90 -50.62 36.08
C MET A 1 26.44 -50.45 36.48
N ALA A 2 26.20 -49.54 37.43
CA ALA A 2 24.92 -49.40 38.13
C ALA A 2 24.06 -48.28 37.51
N ARG A 3 22.75 -48.50 37.62
CA ARG A 3 21.64 -47.74 37.06
C ARG A 3 21.24 -46.53 37.94
N ASN A 4 20.37 -45.70 37.35
CA ASN A 4 19.20 -45.04 37.96
C ASN A 4 19.33 -43.63 38.60
N ASN A 5 18.62 -42.68 37.97
CA ASN A 5 17.37 -42.04 38.44
C ASN A 5 17.42 -40.77 39.35
N ILE A 6 16.30 -40.01 39.34
CA ILE A 6 15.75 -39.08 40.39
C ILE A 6 16.11 -37.57 40.23
N ILE A 7 15.19 -36.64 39.90
CA ILE A 7 14.04 -35.97 40.60
C ILE A 7 14.44 -34.89 41.65
N SER A 8 13.63 -33.82 41.72
CA SER A 8 13.38 -32.90 42.87
C SER A 8 14.27 -31.64 42.94
N SER A 9 13.90 -30.49 43.50
CA SER A 9 12.67 -29.95 44.11
C SER A 9 12.78 -28.41 44.17
N THR A 10 11.63 -27.76 44.39
CA THR A 10 11.43 -26.47 45.08
C THR A 10 12.45 -26.13 46.18
N ASP A 11 12.82 -24.86 46.35
CA ASP A 11 12.43 -24.04 47.52
C ASP A 11 12.78 -22.54 47.37
N LYS A 12 11.99 -21.71 48.05
CA LYS A 12 12.15 -20.28 48.33
C LYS A 12 13.40 -20.02 49.18
N SER A 13 13.89 -18.79 49.14
CA SER A 13 14.14 -17.90 50.30
C SER A 13 15.42 -17.07 50.20
N ALA A 14 15.26 -15.82 50.61
CA ALA A 14 16.22 -14.72 50.68
C ALA A 14 17.58 -15.06 51.31
N SER A 15 18.64 -14.36 50.89
CA SER A 15 19.24 -13.27 51.68
C SER A 15 20.61 -12.84 51.13
N ARG A 16 20.86 -11.51 51.18
CA ARG A 16 22.10 -10.78 51.55
C ARG A 16 23.41 -11.16 50.83
N LEU A 17 24.31 -10.28 50.40
CA LEU A 17 24.61 -8.84 50.48
C LEU A 17 25.75 -8.63 49.45
N VAL A 18 25.96 -7.40 48.97
CA VAL A 18 27.28 -6.73 48.76
C VAL A 18 26.97 -5.48 47.93
N THR A 19 26.71 -4.35 48.58
CA THR A 19 27.63 -3.26 48.99
C THR A 19 27.58 -2.12 47.99
N LYS A 20 26.95 -1.03 48.44
CA LYS A 20 26.92 0.28 47.79
C LYS A 20 28.30 0.92 47.90
N GLN A 21 28.74 1.57 46.82
CA GLN A 21 29.71 2.66 46.89
C GLN A 21 29.10 3.88 46.21
N ASN A 22 28.91 4.94 47.01
CA ASN A 22 28.41 6.26 46.64
C ASN A 22 29.48 7.06 45.89
N TYR A 23 29.09 8.15 45.19
CA TYR A 23 29.52 9.56 45.39
C TYR A 23 28.86 10.37 44.24
N ALA A 24 27.87 11.23 44.47
CA ALA A 24 27.89 12.56 45.12
C ALA A 24 28.30 13.70 44.17
N TRP A 25 27.28 14.27 43.49
CA TRP A 25 27.15 15.67 43.04
C TRP A 25 25.63 15.91 42.91
N LEU A 26 24.91 16.25 43.98
CA LEU A 26 24.56 17.60 44.45
C LEU A 26 23.93 18.50 43.36
N GLU A 27 22.60 18.54 43.42
CA GLU A 27 21.75 19.75 43.46
C GLU A 27 22.29 21.02 42.77
N SER A 28 21.68 21.37 41.64
CA SER A 28 21.43 22.77 41.31
C SER A 28 20.21 22.88 40.40
N ASP A 29 19.16 23.44 40.98
CA ASP A 29 18.09 24.22 40.37
C ASP A 29 17.30 23.63 39.20
N SER A 30 16.05 23.32 39.52
CA SER A 30 14.91 23.17 38.62
C SER A 30 14.92 24.17 37.46
N ILE A 31 15.35 23.71 36.28
CA ILE A 31 14.94 24.32 35.02
C ILE A 31 13.46 23.96 34.85
N PRO A 32 12.53 24.92 34.68
CA PRO A 32 11.18 24.57 34.28
C PRO A 32 11.31 24.02 32.86
N PHE A 33 11.14 22.70 32.71
CA PHE A 33 10.86 22.14 31.39
C PHE A 33 9.67 22.91 30.83
N PRO A 34 9.78 23.53 29.65
CA PRO A 34 8.62 24.08 28.99
C PRO A 34 7.61 22.95 28.89
N ARG A 35 6.45 23.07 29.55
CA ARG A 35 5.29 22.33 29.11
C ARG A 35 5.01 22.90 27.73
N GLU A 36 5.59 22.27 26.71
CA GLU A 36 4.97 22.29 25.41
C GLU A 36 3.55 21.79 25.66
N THR A 37 2.61 22.74 25.62
CA THR A 37 1.23 22.44 25.37
C THR A 37 1.27 21.52 24.16
N VAL A 38 1.02 20.24 24.39
CA VAL A 38 0.86 19.26 23.31
C VAL A 38 -0.42 19.70 22.63
N HIS A 39 -0.31 20.69 21.74
CA HIS A 39 -1.30 20.96 20.75
C HIS A 39 -1.34 19.67 19.97
N SER A 40 -2.33 18.83 20.26
CA SER A 40 -2.70 17.74 19.40
C SER A 40 -3.07 18.38 18.08
N ALA A 41 -2.09 18.55 17.20
CA ALA A 41 -2.30 18.80 15.81
C ALA A 41 -2.93 17.53 15.26
N SER A 42 -4.22 17.36 15.51
CA SER A 42 -5.08 16.61 14.64
C SER A 42 -4.80 17.17 13.26
N GLN A 43 -4.14 16.36 12.42
CA GLN A 43 -4.01 16.63 11.00
C GLN A 43 -5.43 16.70 10.43
N GLU A 44 -6.05 17.87 10.49
CA GLU A 44 -7.11 18.23 9.56
C GLU A 44 -6.42 18.34 8.20
N THR A 45 -6.26 17.20 7.53
CA THR A 45 -6.00 17.18 6.10
C THR A 45 -7.10 18.04 5.49
N ARG A 46 -6.77 19.23 5.00
CA ARG A 46 -7.72 20.06 4.27
C ARG A 46 -8.16 19.24 3.06
N LEU A 47 -9.35 18.64 3.14
CA LEU A 47 -9.98 17.88 2.07
C LEU A 47 -10.40 18.90 1.00
N SER A 48 -9.46 19.31 0.14
CA SER A 48 -9.73 20.21 -0.98
C SER A 48 -9.92 19.42 -2.26
N ALA A 49 -10.88 19.84 -3.09
CA ALA A 49 -11.08 19.25 -4.40
C ALA A 49 -9.82 19.32 -5.27
N ALA A 50 -9.55 18.25 -6.02
CA ALA A 50 -8.46 18.24 -6.98
C ALA A 50 -8.72 19.24 -8.13
N PRO A 51 -7.68 19.92 -8.67
CA PRO A 51 -7.87 20.91 -9.73
C PRO A 51 -8.46 20.26 -10.98
N ALA A 52 -9.43 20.95 -11.61
CA ALA A 52 -10.05 20.50 -12.86
C ALA A 52 -9.23 20.93 -14.08
N GLY A 53 -9.28 20.14 -15.15
CA GLY A 53 -8.67 20.48 -16.45
C GLY A 53 -7.13 20.42 -16.51
N GLN A 54 -6.46 20.19 -15.38
CA GLN A 54 -5.01 20.01 -15.32
C GLN A 54 -4.63 18.54 -15.39
N ARG A 55 -3.52 18.24 -16.08
CA ARG A 55 -2.92 16.90 -16.09
C ARG A 55 -2.08 16.69 -14.84
N ILE A 56 -2.63 15.98 -13.85
CA ILE A 56 -2.01 15.73 -12.54
C ILE A 56 -1.82 14.22 -12.29
N PRO A 57 -0.79 13.81 -11.54
CA PRO A 57 -0.67 12.43 -11.07
C PRO A 57 -1.89 12.03 -10.23
N LEU A 58 -2.38 10.81 -10.43
CA LEU A 58 -3.48 10.26 -9.63
C LEU A 58 -3.11 10.16 -8.14
N TYR A 59 -1.82 10.04 -7.83
CA TYR A 59 -1.24 10.15 -6.49
C TYR A 59 -1.70 11.41 -5.72
N ASP A 60 -1.78 12.55 -6.39
CA ASP A 60 -2.17 13.83 -5.77
C ASP A 60 -3.70 13.92 -5.56
N VAL A 61 -4.46 12.95 -6.07
CA VAL A 61 -5.92 12.95 -6.07
C VAL A 61 -6.49 11.82 -5.20
N ALA A 62 -5.79 10.69 -5.11
CA ALA A 62 -6.29 9.49 -4.46
C ALA A 62 -5.19 8.66 -3.79
N HIS A 63 -5.60 7.90 -2.78
CA HIS A 63 -4.89 6.76 -2.25
C HIS A 63 -5.25 5.49 -3.02
N SER A 64 -4.31 4.53 -3.09
CA SER A 64 -4.56 3.21 -3.65
C SER A 64 -3.86 2.14 -2.83
N ARG A 65 -4.47 0.95 -2.77
CA ARG A 65 -3.87 -0.27 -2.24
C ARG A 65 -4.11 -1.37 -3.24
N ALA A 66 -3.09 -2.20 -3.47
CA ALA A 66 -3.18 -3.35 -4.36
C ALA A 66 -2.95 -4.66 -3.59
N GLY A 67 -3.54 -5.75 -4.09
CA GLY A 67 -3.35 -7.10 -3.60
C GLY A 67 -3.63 -8.13 -4.68
N ASP A 68 -2.98 -9.29 -4.55
CA ASP A 68 -3.14 -10.40 -5.48
C ASP A 68 -3.98 -11.54 -4.89
N LYS A 69 -4.66 -12.26 -5.79
CA LYS A 69 -5.22 -13.58 -5.50
C LYS A 69 -4.98 -14.49 -6.68
N GLY A 70 -3.91 -15.28 -6.62
CA GLY A 70 -3.49 -16.13 -7.73
C GLY A 70 -3.11 -15.28 -8.92
N ASN A 71 -3.75 -15.51 -10.08
CA ASN A 71 -3.50 -14.73 -11.29
C ASN A 71 -4.44 -13.52 -11.44
N HIS A 72 -4.97 -13.00 -10.33
CA HIS A 72 -5.91 -11.88 -10.32
C HIS A 72 -5.37 -10.76 -9.45
N LEU A 73 -5.56 -9.53 -9.90
CA LEU A 73 -5.22 -8.31 -9.21
C LEU A 73 -6.50 -7.67 -8.66
N ASN A 74 -6.42 -7.14 -7.45
CA ASN A 74 -7.42 -6.26 -6.88
C ASN A 74 -6.73 -4.96 -6.44
N PHE A 75 -7.28 -3.81 -6.80
CA PHE A 75 -6.79 -2.54 -6.26
C PHE A 75 -7.92 -1.54 -6.00
N SER A 76 -7.72 -0.68 -5.02
CA SER A 76 -8.66 0.39 -4.67
C SER A 76 -8.19 1.74 -5.23
N ILE A 77 -9.14 2.65 -5.46
CA ILE A 77 -8.90 4.08 -5.67
C ILE A 77 -9.81 4.83 -4.70
N ILE A 78 -9.22 5.48 -3.71
CA ILE A 78 -9.91 6.21 -2.66
C ILE A 78 -9.48 7.68 -2.78
N PRO A 79 -10.36 8.59 -3.23
CA PRO A 79 -9.99 9.99 -3.40
C PRO A 79 -9.65 10.65 -2.06
N HIS A 80 -8.71 11.59 -2.09
CA HIS A 80 -8.41 12.45 -0.93
C HIS A 80 -9.61 13.33 -0.58
N TYR A 81 -10.37 13.79 -1.59
CA TYR A 81 -11.62 14.53 -1.41
C TYR A 81 -12.80 13.67 -1.87
N PRO A 82 -13.68 13.18 -0.98
CA PRO A 82 -14.71 12.20 -1.31
C PRO A 82 -15.60 12.54 -2.53
N PRO A 83 -16.02 13.80 -2.75
CA PRO A 83 -16.80 14.17 -3.94
C PRO A 83 -16.09 13.99 -5.28
N ASP A 84 -14.75 13.92 -5.32
CA ASP A 84 -14.00 13.67 -6.56
C ASP A 84 -14.23 12.25 -7.11
N ILE A 85 -14.89 11.37 -6.35
CA ILE A 85 -15.27 10.03 -6.82
C ILE A 85 -16.11 10.07 -8.11
N GLU A 86 -17.00 11.06 -8.26
CA GLU A 86 -17.84 11.18 -9.45
C GLU A 86 -16.99 11.52 -10.68
N ARG A 87 -15.96 12.34 -10.49
CA ARG A 87 -15.00 12.71 -11.54
C ARG A 87 -14.11 11.51 -11.89
N LEU A 88 -13.63 10.77 -10.88
CA LEU A 88 -12.81 9.58 -11.07
C LEU A 88 -13.54 8.45 -11.81
N LYS A 89 -14.84 8.25 -11.58
CA LYS A 89 -15.67 7.29 -12.31
C LYS A 89 -15.68 7.51 -13.82
N THR A 90 -15.53 8.76 -14.27
CA THR A 90 -15.49 9.08 -15.70
C THR A 90 -14.17 8.67 -16.37
N ILE A 91 -13.09 8.60 -15.59
CA ILE A 91 -11.73 8.30 -16.04
C ILE A 91 -11.42 6.82 -15.90
N VAL A 92 -11.69 6.25 -14.72
CA VAL A 92 -11.34 4.87 -14.38
C VAL A 92 -12.37 3.94 -15.02
N LYS A 93 -12.20 3.70 -16.31
CA LYS A 93 -12.98 2.77 -17.13
C LYS A 93 -12.20 1.48 -17.37
N PRO A 94 -12.86 0.37 -17.73
CA PRO A 94 -12.18 -0.89 -18.04
C PRO A 94 -11.04 -0.76 -19.05
N GLU A 95 -11.21 0.07 -20.06
CA GLU A 95 -10.24 0.32 -21.13
C GLU A 95 -8.99 1.03 -20.58
N TRP A 96 -9.20 2.07 -19.76
CA TRP A 96 -8.12 2.79 -19.10
C TRP A 96 -7.32 1.86 -18.18
N VAL A 97 -7.99 1.00 -17.40
CA VAL A 97 -7.32 0.03 -16.53
C VAL A 97 -6.47 -0.95 -17.34
N LYS A 98 -6.97 -1.43 -18.48
CA LYS A 98 -6.22 -2.32 -19.38
C LYS A 98 -4.99 -1.61 -19.94
N GLU A 99 -5.11 -0.37 -20.36
CA GLU A 99 -4.00 0.44 -20.89
C GLU A 99 -2.91 0.64 -19.84
N VAL A 100 -3.29 1.02 -18.62
CA VAL A 100 -2.35 1.27 -17.51
C VAL A 100 -1.60 0.00 -17.11
N LEU A 101 -2.25 -1.16 -17.18
CA LEU A 101 -1.69 -2.43 -16.73
C LEU A 101 -1.06 -3.27 -17.85
N SER A 102 -1.32 -2.97 -19.12
CA SER A 102 -0.75 -3.75 -20.24
C SER A 102 0.77 -3.85 -20.19
N PRO A 103 1.55 -2.82 -19.77
CA PRO A 103 3.00 -2.94 -19.69
C PRO A 103 3.51 -4.02 -18.73
N LEU A 104 2.68 -4.49 -17.80
CA LEU A 104 3.02 -5.59 -16.90
C LEU A 104 3.25 -6.92 -17.63
N LEU A 105 2.68 -7.06 -18.83
CA LEU A 105 2.77 -8.25 -19.67
C LEU A 105 3.79 -8.09 -20.82
N ASN A 106 4.67 -7.08 -20.75
CA ASN A 106 5.72 -6.91 -21.75
C ASN A 106 6.68 -8.11 -21.72
N PRO A 107 6.96 -8.74 -22.87
CA PRO A 107 7.88 -9.88 -22.94
C PRO A 107 9.34 -9.45 -22.77
N SER A 108 9.66 -8.18 -23.02
CA SER A 108 11.00 -7.60 -22.91
C SER A 108 10.94 -6.19 -22.31
N SER A 109 12.08 -5.67 -21.86
CA SER A 109 12.18 -4.29 -21.36
C SER A 109 11.96 -3.22 -22.44
N PHE A 110 12.15 -3.58 -23.70
CA PHE A 110 12.01 -2.70 -24.87
C PHE A 110 11.20 -3.42 -25.94
N PRO A 111 9.88 -3.53 -25.78
CA PRO A 111 9.03 -4.22 -26.75
C PRO A 111 8.96 -3.42 -28.06
N GLY A 112 9.03 -4.10 -29.21
CA GLY A 112 8.79 -3.48 -30.50
C GLY A 112 7.30 -3.24 -30.75
N SER A 113 6.94 -2.50 -31.80
CA SER A 113 5.54 -2.20 -32.14
C SER A 113 4.68 -3.46 -32.31
N LYS A 114 5.22 -4.52 -32.93
CA LYS A 114 4.52 -5.80 -33.08
C LYS A 114 4.28 -6.52 -31.75
N ASP A 115 5.18 -6.38 -30.78
CA ASP A 115 5.03 -7.00 -29.46
C ASP A 115 3.94 -6.29 -28.66
N ILE A 116 3.91 -4.95 -28.74
CA ILE A 116 2.87 -4.08 -28.16
C ILE A 116 1.49 -4.47 -28.71
N GLU A 117 1.35 -4.56 -30.03
CA GLU A 117 0.09 -4.94 -30.67
C GLU A 117 -0.39 -6.34 -30.25
N ARG A 118 0.52 -7.33 -30.24
CA ARG A 118 0.21 -8.70 -29.80
C ARG A 118 -0.22 -8.74 -28.34
N ARG A 119 0.47 -8.02 -27.47
CA ARG A 119 0.16 -7.90 -26.05
C ARG A 119 -1.19 -7.26 -25.84
N ASP A 120 -1.47 -6.14 -26.49
CA ASP A 120 -2.75 -5.43 -26.32
C ASP A 120 -3.93 -6.24 -26.84
N LYS A 121 -3.73 -6.97 -27.96
CA LYS A 121 -4.70 -7.97 -28.43
C LYS A 121 -4.95 -9.05 -27.36
N TRP A 122 -3.88 -9.64 -26.81
CA TRP A 122 -4.00 -10.67 -25.78
C TRP A 122 -4.71 -10.15 -24.53
N VAL A 123 -4.37 -8.95 -24.05
CA VAL A 123 -5.02 -8.28 -22.90
C VAL A 123 -6.51 -8.10 -23.18
N ASN A 124 -6.87 -7.64 -24.38
CA ASN A 124 -8.27 -7.43 -24.71
C ASN A 124 -9.10 -8.72 -24.72
N GLU A 125 -8.51 -9.82 -25.17
CA GLU A 125 -9.16 -11.13 -25.25
C GLU A 125 -9.21 -11.88 -23.91
N HIS A 126 -8.17 -11.77 -23.07
CA HIS A 126 -7.98 -12.64 -21.91
C HIS A 126 -8.12 -11.94 -20.55
N VAL A 127 -8.08 -10.60 -20.52
CA VAL A 127 -8.17 -9.82 -19.28
C VAL A 127 -9.58 -9.27 -19.12
N LYS A 128 -10.22 -9.64 -18.01
CA LYS A 128 -11.53 -9.11 -17.60
C LYS A 128 -11.32 -8.09 -16.48
N VAL A 129 -11.88 -6.89 -16.66
CA VAL A 129 -11.88 -5.83 -15.64
C VAL A 129 -13.29 -5.66 -15.10
N GLU A 130 -13.42 -5.66 -13.78
CA GLU A 130 -14.67 -5.44 -13.06
C GLU A 130 -14.46 -4.28 -12.08
N ILE A 131 -15.30 -3.26 -12.14
CA ILE A 131 -15.19 -2.04 -11.32
C ILE A 131 -16.40 -1.98 -10.41
N TYR A 132 -16.15 -1.92 -9.11
CA TYR A 132 -17.17 -1.89 -8.07
C TYR A 132 -17.09 -0.56 -7.32
N GLU A 133 -18.23 0.13 -7.22
CA GLU A 133 -18.34 1.32 -6.39
C GLU A 133 -18.56 0.92 -4.92
N VAL A 134 -17.75 1.46 -4.03
CA VAL A 134 -17.89 1.29 -2.59
C VAL A 134 -18.43 2.59 -1.99
N LYS A 135 -19.75 2.73 -2.04
CA LYS A 135 -20.47 3.97 -1.69
C LYS A 135 -20.17 4.49 -0.28
N GLY A 136 -19.98 3.58 0.69
CA GLY A 136 -19.77 3.96 2.09
C GLY A 136 -18.48 4.73 2.37
N ILE A 137 -17.48 4.63 1.50
CA ILE A 137 -16.19 5.34 1.63
C ILE A 137 -15.83 6.12 0.35
N ASN A 138 -16.81 6.38 -0.52
CA ASN A 138 -16.64 7.09 -1.79
C ASN A 138 -15.43 6.60 -2.61
N SER A 139 -15.30 5.29 -2.82
CA SER A 139 -14.14 4.71 -3.51
C SER A 139 -14.53 3.74 -4.62
N LEU A 140 -13.55 3.41 -5.46
CA LEU A 140 -13.64 2.35 -6.46
C LEU A 140 -12.78 1.17 -6.02
N ASN A 141 -13.31 -0.04 -6.16
CA ASN A 141 -12.54 -1.27 -6.08
C ASN A 141 -12.53 -1.94 -7.45
N VAL A 142 -11.34 -2.15 -8.01
CA VAL A 142 -11.14 -2.68 -9.35
C VAL A 142 -10.53 -4.07 -9.23
N VAL A 143 -11.22 -5.05 -9.81
CA VAL A 143 -10.75 -6.43 -9.94
C VAL A 143 -10.34 -6.67 -11.38
N VAL A 144 -9.09 -7.08 -11.59
CA VAL A 144 -8.53 -7.38 -12.91
C VAL A 144 -8.12 -8.84 -12.93
N ARG A 145 -8.79 -9.63 -13.77
CA ARG A 145 -8.54 -11.07 -13.89
C ARG A 145 -7.48 -11.33 -14.94
N ASN A 146 -6.62 -12.30 -14.66
CA ASN A 146 -5.64 -12.87 -15.58
C ASN A 146 -4.54 -11.89 -16.03
N ILE A 147 -4.08 -11.02 -15.12
CA ILE A 147 -3.10 -9.95 -15.43
C ILE A 147 -1.73 -10.14 -14.75
N LEU A 148 -1.62 -11.08 -13.80
CA LEU A 148 -0.41 -11.25 -12.98
C LEU A 148 0.55 -12.32 -13.51
N ASP A 149 0.48 -12.65 -14.80
CA ASP A 149 1.41 -13.58 -15.45
C ASP A 149 1.47 -14.97 -14.75
N GLY A 150 0.29 -15.52 -14.45
CA GLY A 150 0.13 -16.78 -13.73
C GLY A 150 0.19 -16.66 -12.20
N GLY A 151 0.41 -15.46 -11.66
CA GLY A 151 0.43 -15.19 -10.22
C GLY A 151 1.77 -15.51 -9.56
N VAL A 152 1.80 -15.48 -8.23
CA VAL A 152 3.03 -15.48 -7.42
C VAL A 152 4.00 -16.64 -7.73
N ASN A 153 3.47 -17.84 -8.00
CA ASN A 153 4.28 -19.04 -8.21
C ASN A 153 4.87 -19.13 -9.62
N CYS A 154 4.26 -18.46 -10.60
CA CYS A 154 4.64 -18.56 -12.01
C CYS A 154 5.29 -17.28 -12.54
N SER A 155 4.91 -16.12 -12.00
CA SER A 155 5.34 -14.83 -12.51
C SER A 155 6.84 -14.65 -12.36
N ARG A 156 7.47 -14.21 -13.45
CA ARG A 156 8.91 -13.88 -13.50
C ARG A 156 9.21 -12.43 -13.14
N ARG A 157 8.18 -11.63 -12.83
CA ARG A 157 8.32 -10.20 -12.49
C ARG A 157 9.02 -10.02 -11.15
N ILE A 158 9.66 -8.87 -10.95
CA ILE A 158 10.25 -8.51 -9.65
C ILE A 158 9.17 -8.40 -8.56
N ASP A 159 8.03 -7.80 -8.88
CA ASP A 159 6.87 -7.72 -7.99
C ASP A 159 5.85 -8.82 -8.31
N ARG A 160 6.19 -10.06 -7.95
CA ARG A 160 5.33 -11.24 -8.19
C ARG A 160 3.95 -11.13 -7.52
N HIS A 161 3.87 -10.42 -6.40
CA HIS A 161 2.63 -10.22 -5.64
C HIS A 161 1.80 -9.03 -6.11
N GLY A 162 2.30 -8.20 -7.04
CA GLY A 162 1.55 -7.03 -7.48
C GLY A 162 1.35 -5.97 -6.40
N LYS A 163 2.19 -5.94 -5.35
CA LYS A 163 2.07 -4.98 -4.24
C LYS A 163 2.39 -3.55 -4.68
N THR A 164 3.23 -3.38 -5.69
CA THR A 164 3.63 -2.07 -6.22
C THR A 164 2.71 -1.60 -7.34
N ILE A 165 1.70 -2.39 -7.73
CA ILE A 165 0.79 -2.02 -8.82
C ILE A 165 -0.08 -0.81 -8.41
N SER A 166 -0.33 -0.61 -7.12
CA SER A 166 -0.95 0.64 -6.65
C SER A 166 -0.14 1.86 -7.08
N ASP A 167 1.19 1.80 -7.00
CA ASP A 167 2.05 2.92 -7.39
C ASP A 167 2.06 3.12 -8.91
N VAL A 168 2.00 2.03 -9.69
CA VAL A 168 1.85 2.10 -11.16
C VAL A 168 0.57 2.85 -11.56
N VAL A 169 -0.53 2.58 -10.86
CA VAL A 169 -1.83 3.24 -11.06
C VAL A 169 -1.77 4.70 -10.58
N LEU A 170 -1.20 4.96 -9.40
CA LEU A 170 -1.09 6.32 -8.84
C LEU A 170 -0.13 7.23 -9.64
N CYS A 171 0.88 6.68 -10.30
CA CYS A 171 1.79 7.44 -11.16
C CYS A 171 1.14 7.89 -12.49
N GLN A 172 -0.05 7.38 -12.83
CA GLN A 172 -0.73 7.78 -14.05
C GLN A 172 -1.19 9.23 -13.96
N LYS A 173 -0.94 9.98 -15.04
CA LYS A 173 -1.37 11.36 -15.14
C LYS A 173 -2.76 11.44 -15.75
N VAL A 174 -3.72 11.91 -14.98
CA VAL A 174 -5.13 12.02 -15.36
C VAL A 174 -5.56 13.49 -15.44
N VAL A 175 -6.60 13.77 -16.21
CA VAL A 175 -7.24 15.09 -16.29
C VAL A 175 -8.65 14.94 -15.74
N LEU A 176 -8.94 15.59 -14.61
CA LEU A 176 -10.27 15.53 -14.03
C LEU A 176 -11.23 16.50 -14.74
N PRO A 177 -12.47 16.08 -15.03
CA PRO A 177 -13.51 16.98 -15.55
C PRO A 177 -13.82 18.10 -14.54
N PRO A 178 -14.44 19.20 -14.99
CA PRO A 178 -14.92 20.27 -14.11
C PRO A 178 -16.01 19.79 -13.14
#